data_AF-A0A9C7RFN4-F1
#
_entry.id   AF-A0A9C7RFN4-F1
#
_cell.length_a   1.000
_cell.length_b   1.000
_cell.length_c   1.000
_cell.angle_alpha   90.00
_cell.angle_beta   90.00
_cell.angle_gamma   90.00
#
_symmetry.space_group_name_H-M   'P 1'
#
loop_
_entity.id
_entity.type
_entity.pdbx_description
1 polymer ?
#
loop_
_entity_poly.entity_id
_entity_poly.type
_entity_poly.pdbx_seq_one_letter_code
_entity_poly.pdbx_strand_id
1 'polypeptide(L)'
;MTTVNKKRVFSVQTRNNITLDMFLLISGLISVLSGIYFLFLPIGGFQGGRNPFYEVIIFFERHTWGDVHTWSSVAIMALAALHIPLHWQWIVKMTRTGFRTMFGKSKLNKNSQFNLFVNILIGASGLICGLSGLYFLFLPAAPTWIFTPLVWDLIHTWSGVVMTAAGILHFGIHWKWVVKVLGKYGKVLLIPNPARRVELVLRTSAVRADDSI
;
A
#
# COMPACT_ATOMS: atom_id res chain seq x y z
N MET A 1 -23.21 -27.52 -23.75
CA MET A 1 -22.06 -27.01 -22.96
C MET A 1 -22.59 -26.26 -21.74
N THR A 2 -22.52 -26.87 -20.55
CA THR A 2 -22.88 -26.19 -19.29
C THR A 2 -21.79 -25.20 -18.91
N THR A 3 -22.09 -23.90 -18.99
CA THR A 3 -21.23 -22.85 -18.46
C THR A 3 -21.17 -23.00 -16.94
N VAL A 4 -20.03 -23.49 -16.44
CA VAL A 4 -19.76 -23.52 -14.99
C VAL A 4 -19.72 -22.07 -14.53
N ASN A 5 -20.80 -21.60 -13.90
CA ASN A 5 -20.85 -20.27 -13.32
C ASN A 5 -19.92 -20.22 -12.11
N LYS A 6 -18.67 -19.82 -12.34
CA LYS A 6 -17.62 -19.78 -11.32
C LYS A 6 -17.93 -18.65 -10.34
N LYS A 7 -18.59 -18.98 -9.23
CA LYS A 7 -18.94 -18.03 -8.17
C LYS A 7 -17.66 -17.36 -7.65
N ARG A 8 -17.51 -16.06 -7.87
CA ARG A 8 -16.32 -15.29 -7.43
C ARG A 8 -16.36 -15.09 -5.92
N VAL A 9 -15.19 -15.20 -5.27
CA VAL A 9 -15.02 -15.02 -3.81
C VAL A 9 -15.33 -13.59 -3.37
N PHE A 10 -15.01 -12.63 -4.24
CA PHE A 10 -15.24 -11.20 -4.06
C PHE A 10 -15.91 -10.62 -5.30
N SER A 11 -16.56 -9.47 -5.14
CA SER A 11 -17.00 -8.65 -6.27
C SER A 11 -15.77 -8.22 -7.10
N VAL A 12 -16.01 -7.86 -8.37
CA VAL A 12 -14.93 -7.37 -9.25
C VAL A 12 -14.23 -6.16 -8.66
N GLN A 13 -15.00 -5.21 -8.14
CA GLN A 13 -14.47 -4.02 -7.49
C GLN A 13 -13.57 -4.36 -6.29
N THR A 14 -14.04 -5.19 -5.36
CA THR A 14 -13.24 -5.56 -4.18
C THR A 14 -11.97 -6.31 -4.58
N ARG A 15 -12.04 -7.18 -5.60
CA ARG A 15 -10.86 -7.86 -6.12
C ARG A 15 -9.86 -6.86 -6.70
N ASN A 16 -10.31 -5.91 -7.50
CA ASN A 16 -9.43 -4.90 -8.12
C ASN A 16 -8.77 -4.02 -7.06
N ASN A 17 -9.52 -3.60 -6.03
CA ASN A 17 -8.97 -2.85 -4.89
C ASN A 17 -7.90 -3.68 -4.17
N ILE A 18 -8.20 -4.94 -3.82
CA ILE A 18 -7.21 -5.82 -3.17
C ILE A 18 -5.96 -5.98 -4.04
N THR A 19 -6.11 -6.22 -5.34
CA THR A 19 -4.97 -6.37 -6.26
C THR A 19 -4.12 -5.11 -6.29
N LEU A 20 -4.75 -3.94 -6.43
CA LEU A 20 -4.05 -2.66 -6.47
C LEU A 20 -3.33 -2.39 -5.14
N ASP A 21 -4.02 -2.58 -4.00
CA ASP A 21 -3.46 -2.35 -2.67
C ASP A 21 -2.28 -3.29 -2.39
N MET A 22 -2.32 -4.53 -2.88
CA MET A 22 -1.20 -5.48 -2.77
C MET A 22 0.03 -5.01 -3.54
N PHE A 23 -0.13 -4.56 -4.79
CA PHE A 23 0.99 -4.02 -5.57
C PHE A 23 1.54 -2.73 -4.95
N LEU A 24 0.66 -1.87 -4.42
CA LEU A 24 1.05 -0.65 -3.75
C LEU A 24 1.85 -0.96 -2.48
N LEU A 25 1.40 -1.93 -1.68
CA LEU A 25 2.10 -2.38 -0.48
C LEU A 25 3.47 -2.98 -0.78
N ILE A 26 3.56 -3.88 -1.78
CA ILE A 26 4.84 -4.51 -2.15
C ILE A 26 5.83 -3.46 -2.65
N SER A 27 5.40 -2.57 -3.54
CA SER A 27 6.25 -1.48 -4.04
C SER A 27 6.69 -0.55 -2.91
N GLY A 28 5.77 -0.24 -1.99
CA GLY A 28 6.02 0.51 -0.77
C GLY A 28 7.09 -0.13 0.11
N LEU A 29 7.00 -1.44 0.36
CA LEU A 29 8.00 -2.16 1.15
C LEU A 29 9.38 -2.13 0.49
N ILE A 30 9.47 -2.32 -0.83
CA ILE A 30 10.74 -2.26 -1.56
C ILE A 30 11.35 -0.85 -1.49
N SER A 31 10.54 0.20 -1.71
CA SER A 31 10.97 1.60 -1.61
C SER A 31 11.43 1.96 -0.21
N VAL A 32 10.70 1.55 0.84
CA VAL A 32 11.07 1.79 2.24
C VAL A 32 12.37 1.07 2.61
N LEU A 33 12.52 -0.21 2.25
CA LEU A 33 13.73 -0.98 2.56
C LEU A 33 14.97 -0.39 1.87
N SER A 34 14.84 0.00 0.60
CA SER A 34 15.91 0.68 -0.13
C SER A 34 16.16 2.10 0.37
N GLY A 35 15.15 2.82 0.86
CA GLY A 35 15.30 4.12 1.52
C GLY A 35 16.03 4.03 2.86
N ILE A 36 15.70 3.03 3.69
CA ILE A 36 16.40 2.72 4.95
C ILE A 36 17.86 2.39 4.66
N TYR A 37 18.16 1.65 3.59
CA TYR A 37 19.52 1.42 3.13
C TYR A 37 20.27 2.76 2.96
N PHE A 38 19.69 3.75 2.29
CA PHE A 38 20.33 5.06 2.11
C PHE A 38 20.46 5.92 3.37
N LEU A 39 19.62 5.70 4.38
CA LEU A 39 19.69 6.44 5.64
C LEU A 39 20.83 5.97 6.56
N PHE A 40 21.18 4.68 6.52
CA PHE A 40 22.09 4.07 7.49
C PHE A 40 23.37 3.48 6.89
N LEU A 41 23.35 3.12 5.60
CA LEU A 41 24.51 2.52 4.92
C LEU A 41 25.23 3.59 4.08
N PRO A 42 26.56 3.45 3.93
CA PRO A 42 27.45 4.58 3.78
C PRO A 42 27.25 5.42 2.51
N ILE A 43 27.55 6.70 2.70
CA ILE A 43 27.62 7.74 1.69
C ILE A 43 29.10 7.93 1.34
N GLY A 44 29.42 7.92 0.04
CA GLY A 44 30.75 8.21 -0.47
C GLY A 44 31.73 7.05 -0.30
N GLY A 45 32.65 6.91 -1.26
CA GLY A 45 33.68 5.87 -1.24
C GLY A 45 34.71 6.10 -0.13
N PHE A 46 35.97 5.78 -0.40
CA PHE A 46 37.04 5.95 0.57
C PHE A 46 37.20 7.43 0.97
N GLN A 47 36.80 7.79 2.19
CA GLN A 47 36.93 9.14 2.76
C GLN A 47 38.17 9.26 3.66
N GLY A 48 39.32 8.72 3.21
CA GLY A 48 40.55 8.73 4.00
C GLY A 48 40.42 7.98 5.34
N GLY A 49 39.72 6.85 5.34
CA GLY A 49 39.47 6.03 6.54
C GLY A 49 38.36 6.53 7.49
N ARG A 50 37.74 7.70 7.21
CA ARG A 50 36.67 8.28 8.05
C ARG A 50 35.30 7.64 7.83
N ASN A 51 35.15 6.88 6.75
CA ASN A 51 33.98 6.06 6.46
C ASN A 51 34.34 4.58 6.67
N PRO A 52 34.11 3.99 7.85
CA PRO A 52 34.49 2.60 8.13
C PRO A 52 33.67 1.58 7.34
N PHE A 53 32.59 2.01 6.67
CA PHE A 53 31.68 1.12 5.97
C PHE A 53 31.86 1.19 4.44
N TYR A 54 32.82 1.96 3.89
CA TYR A 54 32.90 2.30 2.47
C TYR A 54 32.96 1.12 1.47
N GLU A 55 33.32 -0.09 1.92
CA GLU A 55 33.35 -1.32 1.10
C GLU A 55 32.17 -2.27 1.37
N VAL A 56 31.26 -1.94 2.29
CA VAL A 56 30.14 -2.82 2.66
C VAL A 56 29.12 -2.85 1.53
N ILE A 57 29.01 -4.02 0.89
CA ILE A 57 27.98 -4.33 -0.10
C ILE A 57 26.97 -5.28 0.54
N ILE A 58 25.70 -4.88 0.57
CA ILE A 58 24.60 -5.74 1.03
C ILE A 58 23.71 -6.07 -0.16
N PHE A 59 23.71 -7.33 -0.59
CA PHE A 59 23.00 -7.87 -1.78
C PHE A 59 23.39 -7.26 -3.14
N PHE A 60 23.41 -5.94 -3.27
CA PHE A 60 23.70 -5.21 -4.49
C PHE A 60 24.60 -4.00 -4.24
N GLU A 61 25.20 -3.50 -5.32
CA GLU A 61 25.91 -2.23 -5.30
C GLU A 61 24.97 -1.05 -5.01
N ARG A 62 25.52 0.05 -4.49
CA ARG A 62 24.75 1.26 -4.14
C ARG A 62 23.97 1.82 -5.34
N HIS A 63 24.51 1.72 -6.55
CA HIS A 63 23.82 2.15 -7.77
C HIS A 63 22.54 1.33 -7.99
N THR A 64 22.66 0.00 -7.93
CA THR A 64 21.52 -0.92 -8.08
C THR A 64 20.47 -0.68 -6.99
N TRP A 65 20.87 -0.39 -5.75
CA TRP A 65 19.93 0.04 -4.71
C TRP A 65 19.20 1.35 -5.09
N GLY A 66 19.89 2.24 -5.80
CA GLY A 66 19.32 3.50 -6.32
C GLY A 66 18.26 3.23 -7.38
N ASP A 67 18.55 2.31 -8.30
CA ASP A 67 17.59 1.85 -9.31
C ASP A 67 16.37 1.21 -8.64
N VAL A 68 16.58 0.31 -7.68
CA VAL A 68 15.50 -0.36 -6.93
C VAL A 68 14.61 0.66 -6.22
N HIS A 69 15.20 1.63 -5.52
CA HIS A 69 14.45 2.69 -4.85
C HIS A 69 13.67 3.55 -5.83
N THR A 70 14.31 3.97 -6.92
CA THR A 70 13.70 4.86 -7.92
C THR A 70 12.52 4.16 -8.61
N TRP A 71 12.73 2.96 -9.15
CA TRP A 71 11.70 2.26 -9.92
C TRP A 71 10.55 1.74 -9.05
N SER A 72 10.83 1.30 -7.82
CA SER A 72 9.76 0.97 -6.87
C SER A 72 8.95 2.22 -6.49
N SER A 73 9.58 3.38 -6.35
CA SER A 73 8.90 4.64 -6.04
C SER A 73 8.07 5.16 -7.22
N VAL A 74 8.56 5.03 -8.46
CA VAL A 74 7.77 5.31 -9.67
C VAL A 74 6.54 4.40 -9.75
N ALA A 75 6.68 3.11 -9.42
CA ALA A 75 5.55 2.19 -9.35
C ALA A 75 4.52 2.62 -8.27
N ILE A 76 4.97 3.06 -7.09
CA ILE A 76 4.09 3.62 -6.05
C ILE A 76 3.31 4.82 -6.61
N MET A 77 3.97 5.75 -7.30
CA MET A 77 3.31 6.94 -7.85
C MET A 77 2.23 6.57 -8.88
N ALA A 78 2.54 5.66 -9.80
CA ALA A 78 1.59 5.17 -10.79
C ALA A 78 0.40 4.45 -10.14
N LEU A 79 0.67 3.57 -9.17
CA LEU A 79 -0.38 2.83 -8.45
C LEU A 79 -1.23 3.75 -7.57
N ALA A 80 -0.65 4.77 -6.94
CA ALA A 80 -1.38 5.77 -6.16
C ALA A 80 -2.32 6.60 -7.06
N ALA A 81 -1.87 6.96 -8.27
CA ALA A 81 -2.71 7.65 -9.25
C ALA A 81 -3.93 6.80 -9.68
N LEU A 82 -3.82 5.47 -9.65
CA LEU A 82 -4.93 4.53 -9.88
C LEU A 82 -5.76 4.28 -8.61
N HIS A 83 -5.13 4.29 -7.43
CA HIS A 83 -5.78 4.07 -6.13
C HIS A 83 -6.79 5.17 -5.82
N ILE A 84 -6.43 6.44 -6.04
CA ILE A 84 -7.25 7.59 -5.67
C ILE A 84 -8.63 7.56 -6.36
N PRO A 85 -8.77 7.36 -7.69
CA PRO A 85 -10.08 7.23 -8.34
C PRO A 85 -10.92 6.07 -7.81
N LEU A 86 -10.31 4.91 -7.51
CA LEU A 86 -11.03 3.75 -6.97
C LEU A 86 -11.65 4.02 -5.59
N HIS A 87 -11.06 4.95 -4.83
CA HIS A 87 -11.51 5.34 -3.51
C HIS A 87 -12.22 6.70 -3.47
N TRP A 88 -12.48 7.32 -4.63
CA TRP A 88 -12.99 8.69 -4.74
C TRP A 88 -14.26 8.97 -3.92
N GLN A 89 -15.24 8.07 -3.99
CA GLN A 89 -16.50 8.22 -3.24
C GLN A 89 -16.27 8.25 -1.72
N TRP A 90 -15.34 7.44 -1.24
CA TRP A 90 -14.94 7.46 0.16
C TRP A 90 -14.22 8.77 0.52
N ILE A 91 -13.30 9.24 -0.33
CA ILE A 91 -12.58 10.51 -0.14
C ILE A 91 -13.58 11.66 -0.02
N VAL A 92 -14.49 11.83 -0.99
CA VAL A 92 -15.51 12.90 -0.97
C VAL A 92 -16.37 12.84 0.30
N LYS A 93 -16.82 11.64 0.69
CA LYS A 93 -17.63 11.45 1.90
C LYS A 93 -16.86 11.83 3.17
N MET A 94 -15.59 11.42 3.27
CA MET A 94 -14.76 11.71 4.43
C MET A 94 -14.38 13.19 4.49
N THR A 95 -14.04 13.82 3.37
CA THR A 95 -13.78 15.26 3.27
C THR A 95 -15.00 16.06 3.71
N ARG A 96 -16.19 15.75 3.19
CA ARG A 96 -17.44 16.44 3.60
C ARG A 96 -17.74 16.27 5.09
N THR A 97 -17.56 15.06 5.62
CA THR A 97 -17.80 14.77 7.05
C THR A 97 -16.76 15.45 7.93
N GLY A 98 -15.50 15.49 7.50
CA GLY A 98 -14.40 16.19 8.17
C GLY A 98 -14.68 17.69 8.28
N PHE A 99 -15.04 18.34 7.16
CA PHE A 99 -15.44 19.75 7.16
C PHE A 99 -16.62 20.02 8.10
N ARG A 100 -17.67 19.19 8.06
CA ARG A 100 -18.81 19.31 8.99
C ARG A 100 -18.38 19.17 10.45
N THR A 101 -17.42 18.30 10.73
CA THR A 101 -16.89 18.09 12.09
C THR A 101 -16.09 19.31 12.56
N MET A 102 -15.25 19.90 11.69
CA MET A 102 -14.52 21.14 12.01
C MET A 102 -15.45 22.30 12.34
N PHE A 103 -16.60 22.39 11.68
CA PHE A 103 -17.63 23.41 11.95
C PHE A 103 -18.70 22.99 12.97
N GLY A 104 -18.46 21.93 13.76
CA GLY A 104 -19.36 21.50 14.84
C GLY A 104 -20.70 20.90 14.39
N LYS A 105 -20.91 20.70 13.09
CA LYS A 105 -22.16 20.15 12.50
C LYS A 105 -22.23 18.62 12.50
N SER A 106 -21.19 17.94 12.97
CA SER A 106 -21.08 16.48 13.04
C SER A 106 -20.05 16.07 14.10
N LYS A 107 -20.24 14.94 14.77
CA LYS A 107 -19.21 14.30 15.59
C LYS A 107 -18.82 12.97 14.98
N LEU A 108 -17.62 12.89 14.40
CA LEU A 108 -16.96 11.62 14.15
C LEU A 108 -16.59 10.97 15.49
N ASN A 109 -16.71 9.64 15.59
CA ASN A 109 -16.16 8.94 16.75
C ASN A 109 -14.61 9.05 16.74
N LYS A 110 -13.99 8.89 17.91
CA LYS A 110 -12.53 9.04 18.08
C LYS A 110 -11.73 8.14 17.13
N ASN A 111 -12.19 6.92 16.87
CA ASN A 111 -11.51 5.98 15.97
C ASN A 111 -11.54 6.45 14.51
N SER A 112 -12.67 7.00 14.06
CA SER A 112 -12.84 7.57 12.73
C SER A 112 -12.05 8.87 12.57
N GLN A 113 -11.94 9.67 13.62
CA GLN A 113 -11.06 10.85 13.62
C GLN A 113 -9.59 10.44 13.50
N PHE A 114 -9.15 9.46 14.28
CA PHE A 114 -7.79 8.95 14.20
C PHE A 114 -7.48 8.32 12.84
N ASN A 115 -8.39 7.51 12.30
CA ASN A 115 -8.24 6.94 10.96
C ASN A 115 -8.16 8.04 9.89
N LEU A 116 -9.02 9.06 9.97
CA LEU A 116 -8.96 10.20 9.04
C LEU A 116 -7.62 10.95 9.15
N PHE A 117 -7.14 11.20 10.37
CA PHE A 117 -5.85 11.83 10.62
C PHE A 117 -4.69 11.03 9.99
N VAL A 118 -4.64 9.72 10.19
CA VAL A 118 -3.60 8.86 9.59
C VAL A 118 -3.68 8.88 8.06
N ASN A 119 -4.89 8.85 7.47
CA ASN A 119 -5.05 8.94 6.02
C ASN A 119 -4.59 10.30 5.46
N ILE A 120 -4.87 11.40 6.17
CA ILE A 120 -4.37 12.73 5.79
C ILE A 120 -2.84 12.76 5.87
N LEU A 121 -2.24 12.20 6.93
CA LEU A 121 -0.79 12.10 7.04
C LEU A 121 -0.18 11.35 5.87
N ILE A 122 -0.69 10.16 5.52
CA ILE A 122 -0.20 9.38 4.37
C ILE A 122 -0.34 10.18 3.08
N GLY A 123 -1.52 10.76 2.82
CA GLY A 123 -1.78 11.50 1.59
C GLY A 123 -0.89 12.73 1.43
N ALA A 124 -0.75 13.53 2.48
CA ALA A 124 0.05 14.76 2.44
C ALA A 124 1.55 14.45 2.38
N SER A 125 2.04 13.59 3.26
CA SER A 125 3.47 13.24 3.30
C SER A 125 3.89 12.47 2.04
N GLY A 126 3.05 11.55 1.53
CA GLY A 126 3.31 10.83 0.30
C GLY A 126 3.30 11.72 -0.94
N LEU A 127 2.42 12.73 -0.99
CA LEU A 127 2.46 13.73 -2.06
C LEU A 127 3.76 14.54 -2.03
N ILE A 128 4.16 15.03 -0.86
CA ILE A 128 5.42 15.80 -0.69
C ILE A 128 6.64 14.93 -1.04
N CYS A 129 6.68 13.69 -0.58
CA CYS A 129 7.74 12.73 -0.86
C CYS A 129 7.80 12.39 -2.35
N GLY A 130 6.66 12.14 -2.99
CA GLY A 130 6.59 11.86 -4.43
C GLY A 130 7.03 13.04 -5.28
N LEU A 131 6.58 14.25 -4.97
CA LEU A 131 6.95 15.46 -5.73
C LEU A 131 8.44 15.80 -5.58
N SER A 132 9.01 15.68 -4.38
CA SER A 132 10.45 15.83 -4.16
C SER A 132 11.27 14.70 -4.82
N GLY A 133 10.71 13.49 -4.91
CA GLY A 133 11.32 12.39 -5.68
C GLY A 133 11.35 12.67 -7.18
N LEU A 134 10.27 13.22 -7.74
CA LEU A 134 10.25 13.67 -9.14
C LEU A 134 11.27 14.78 -9.40
N TYR A 135 11.47 15.70 -8.44
CA TYR A 135 12.53 16.70 -8.52
C TYR A 135 13.90 16.03 -8.70
N PHE A 136 14.24 15.02 -7.91
CA PHE A 136 15.51 14.29 -8.06
C PHE A 136 15.60 13.51 -9.38
N LEU A 137 14.48 12.92 -9.82
CA LEU A 137 14.44 12.12 -11.04
C LEU A 137 14.69 12.97 -12.30
N PHE A 138 14.13 14.18 -12.36
CA PHE A 138 14.16 15.02 -13.56
C PHE A 138 15.17 16.16 -13.52
N LEU A 139 15.59 16.60 -12.32
CA LEU A 139 16.48 17.74 -12.13
C LEU A 139 17.71 17.40 -11.25
N PRO A 140 18.45 16.31 -11.54
CA PRO A 140 19.51 15.79 -10.65
C PRO A 140 20.70 16.73 -10.45
N ALA A 141 20.90 17.70 -11.36
CA ALA A 141 22.03 18.64 -11.34
C ALA A 141 21.60 20.11 -11.38
N ALA A 142 20.31 20.41 -11.14
CA ALA A 142 19.82 21.77 -11.22
C ALA A 142 20.38 22.64 -10.07
N PRO A 143 21.18 23.68 -10.36
CA PRO A 143 21.64 24.59 -9.33
C PRO A 143 20.43 25.39 -8.84
N THR A 144 19.97 25.07 -7.62
CA THR A 144 18.99 25.84 -6.84
C THR A 144 17.68 26.14 -7.57
N TRP A 145 16.88 25.10 -7.85
CA TRP A 145 15.46 25.28 -8.15
C TRP A 145 14.69 25.45 -6.83
N ILE A 146 14.05 26.60 -6.59
CA ILE A 146 13.25 26.98 -5.38
C ILE A 146 14.01 26.89 -4.04
N PHE A 147 14.63 25.75 -3.75
CA PHE A 147 15.45 25.47 -2.58
C PHE A 147 16.84 24.93 -2.99
N THR A 148 17.74 24.85 -2.01
CA THR A 148 19.03 24.18 -2.19
C THR A 148 18.85 22.65 -2.27
N PRO A 149 19.80 21.91 -2.88
CA PRO A 149 19.73 20.44 -2.91
C PRO A 149 19.57 19.82 -1.51
N LEU A 150 20.21 20.39 -0.50
CA LEU A 150 20.07 19.96 0.90
C LEU A 150 18.62 20.07 1.40
N VAL A 151 17.94 21.17 1.10
CA VAL A 151 16.55 21.36 1.54
C VAL A 151 15.61 20.40 0.82
N TRP A 152 15.82 20.14 -0.47
CA TRP A 152 15.07 19.11 -1.20
C TRP A 152 15.26 17.72 -0.59
N ASP A 153 16.50 17.39 -0.20
CA ASP A 153 16.82 16.11 0.46
C ASP A 153 16.13 15.98 1.82
N LEU A 154 16.14 17.05 2.62
CA LEU A 154 15.42 17.08 3.89
C LEU A 154 13.91 16.94 3.69
N ILE A 155 13.32 17.62 2.71
CA ILE A 155 11.90 17.51 2.39
C ILE A 155 11.55 16.06 2.01
N HIS A 156 12.31 15.46 1.11
CA HIS A 156 12.07 14.08 0.65
C HIS A 156 12.21 13.08 1.79
N THR A 157 13.31 13.18 2.54
CA THR A 157 13.61 12.27 3.64
C THR A 157 12.56 12.33 4.74
N TRP A 158 12.27 13.52 5.27
CA TRP A 158 11.34 13.64 6.41
C TRP A 158 9.90 13.36 6.00
N SER A 159 9.49 13.74 4.79
CA SER A 159 8.16 13.36 4.29
C SER A 159 8.07 11.83 4.08
N GLY A 160 9.11 11.18 3.58
CA GLY A 160 9.19 9.73 3.46
C GLY A 160 9.13 9.00 4.82
N VAL A 161 9.82 9.52 5.84
CA VAL A 161 9.78 8.99 7.22
C VAL A 161 8.36 9.09 7.80
N VAL A 162 7.70 10.25 7.66
CA VAL A 162 6.32 10.44 8.12
C VAL A 162 5.36 9.53 7.35
N MET A 163 5.50 9.43 6.03
CA MET A 163 4.69 8.54 5.20
C MET A 163 4.84 7.08 5.64
N THR A 164 6.08 6.64 5.92
CA THR A 164 6.38 5.27 6.36
C THR A 164 5.73 4.98 7.71
N ALA A 165 5.92 5.86 8.70
CA ALA A 165 5.32 5.71 10.02
C ALA A 165 3.79 5.69 9.95
N ALA A 166 3.19 6.62 9.19
CA ALA A 166 1.74 6.67 8.99
C ALA A 166 1.23 5.43 8.24
N GLY A 167 1.97 4.92 7.25
CA GLY A 167 1.67 3.69 6.51
C GLY A 167 1.63 2.45 7.40
N ILE A 168 2.59 2.31 8.34
CA ILE A 168 2.60 1.24 9.34
C ILE A 168 1.35 1.34 10.24
N LEU A 169 1.02 2.54 10.72
CA LEU A 169 -0.17 2.76 11.53
C LEU A 169 -1.46 2.44 10.77
N HIS A 170 -1.57 2.89 9.52
CA HIS A 170 -2.70 2.58 8.65
C HIS A 170 -2.85 1.08 8.43
N PHE A 171 -1.77 0.38 8.12
CA PHE A 171 -1.80 -1.07 8.00
C PHE A 171 -2.28 -1.74 9.30
N GLY A 172 -1.81 -1.26 10.45
CA GLY A 172 -2.27 -1.72 11.78
C GLY A 172 -3.76 -1.51 12.01
N ILE A 173 -4.31 -0.33 11.68
CA ILE A 173 -5.76 -0.04 11.75
C ILE A 173 -6.56 -1.04 10.91
N HIS A 174 -6.02 -1.43 9.75
CA HIS A 174 -6.67 -2.33 8.79
C HIS A 174 -6.38 -3.83 9.01
N TRP A 175 -5.59 -4.21 10.03
CA TRP A 175 -5.15 -5.59 10.25
C TRP A 175 -6.29 -6.62 10.30
N LYS A 176 -7.39 -6.31 11.00
CA LYS A 176 -8.56 -7.21 11.08
C LYS A 176 -9.17 -7.50 9.71
N TRP A 177 -9.15 -6.51 8.81
CA TRP A 177 -9.62 -6.69 7.44
C TRP A 177 -8.65 -7.56 6.64
N VAL A 178 -7.34 -7.35 6.77
CA VAL A 178 -6.30 -8.15 6.11
C VAL A 178 -6.45 -9.64 6.46
N VAL A 179 -6.52 -9.98 7.74
CA VAL A 179 -6.70 -11.38 8.20
C VAL A 179 -7.99 -11.98 7.64
N LYS A 180 -9.07 -11.20 7.56
CA LYS A 180 -10.34 -11.65 6.97
C LYS A 180 -10.23 -11.92 5.47
N VAL A 181 -9.52 -11.07 4.72
CA VAL A 181 -9.27 -11.27 3.29
C VAL A 181 -8.42 -12.52 3.06
N LEU A 182 -7.30 -12.65 3.78
CA LEU A 182 -6.42 -13.82 3.70
C LEU A 182 -7.17 -15.11 4.04
N GLY A 183 -8.00 -15.11 5.09
CA GLY A 183 -8.81 -16.27 5.45
C GLY A 183 -9.82 -16.67 4.37
N LYS A 184 -10.37 -15.72 3.61
CA LYS A 184 -11.28 -16.02 2.48
C LYS A 184 -10.54 -16.64 1.30
N TYR A 185 -9.35 -16.13 0.96
CA TYR A 185 -8.50 -16.75 -0.07
C TYR A 185 -7.99 -18.13 0.35
N GLY A 186 -7.55 -18.28 1.60
CA GLY A 186 -7.09 -19.55 2.16
C GLY A 186 -8.17 -20.64 2.11
N LYS A 187 -9.42 -20.32 2.45
CA LYS A 187 -10.55 -21.28 2.32
C LYS A 187 -10.80 -21.72 0.88
N VAL A 188 -10.47 -20.90 -0.11
CA VAL A 188 -10.66 -21.22 -1.53
C VAL A 188 -9.50 -22.05 -2.06
N LEU A 189 -8.28 -21.79 -1.57
CA LEU A 189 -7.07 -22.52 -1.94
C LEU A 189 -6.96 -23.89 -1.26
N LEU A 190 -7.34 -23.97 0.03
CA LEU A 190 -7.19 -25.16 0.88
C LEU A 190 -8.42 -26.08 0.89
N ILE A 191 -9.53 -25.71 0.22
CA ILE A 191 -10.68 -26.60 0.01
C ILE A 191 -10.77 -26.99 -1.47
N PRO A 192 -9.91 -27.89 -1.98
CA PRO A 192 -10.13 -28.54 -3.26
C PRO A 192 -10.96 -29.81 -3.02
N ASN A 193 -12.19 -29.72 -2.49
CA ASN A 193 -12.95 -30.95 -2.18
C ASN A 193 -14.24 -31.12 -2.99
N PRO A 194 -14.22 -31.92 -4.09
CA PRO A 194 -15.45 -32.35 -4.77
C PRO A 194 -16.37 -33.20 -3.89
N ALA A 195 -15.87 -33.86 -2.84
CA ALA A 195 -16.68 -34.70 -1.95
C ALA A 195 -17.75 -33.90 -1.19
N ARG A 196 -17.48 -32.65 -0.82
CA ARG A 196 -18.49 -31.78 -0.17
C ARG A 196 -19.59 -31.32 -1.12
N ARG A 197 -19.32 -31.34 -2.43
CA ARG A 197 -20.33 -31.08 -3.47
C ARG A 197 -21.24 -32.30 -3.67
N VAL A 198 -20.66 -33.50 -3.62
CA VAL A 198 -21.41 -34.76 -3.71
C VAL A 198 -22.27 -35.01 -2.47
N GLU A 199 -21.76 -34.73 -1.26
CA GLU A 199 -22.53 -34.90 -0.02
C GLU A 199 -23.76 -33.96 0.03
N LEU A 200 -23.65 -32.74 -0.50
CA LEU A 200 -24.77 -31.81 -0.60
C LEU A 200 -25.81 -32.25 -1.64
N VAL A 201 -25.39 -32.87 -2.75
CA VAL A 201 -26.28 -33.43 -3.78
C VAL A 201 -26.97 -34.70 -3.31
N LEU A 202 -26.26 -35.59 -2.60
CA LEU A 202 -26.84 -36.81 -2.03
C LEU A 202 -27.84 -36.49 -0.91
N ARG A 203 -27.57 -35.50 -0.06
CA ARG A 203 -28.54 -35.05 0.95
C ARG A 203 -29.79 -34.41 0.35
N THR A 204 -29.69 -33.72 -0.79
CA THR A 204 -30.86 -33.11 -1.46
C THR A 204 -31.64 -34.09 -2.34
N SER A 205 -31.05 -35.23 -2.73
CA SER A 205 -31.75 -36.33 -3.42
C SER A 205 -32.37 -37.33 -2.45
N ALA A 206 -31.79 -37.52 -1.26
CA ALA A 206 -32.39 -38.33 -0.18
C ALA A 206 -33.66 -37.69 0.42
N VAL A 207 -33.73 -36.36 0.47
CA VAL A 207 -34.91 -35.58 0.92
C VAL A 207 -35.99 -35.46 -0.17
N ARG A 208 -35.81 -36.10 -1.34
CA ARG A 208 -36.79 -36.05 -2.44
C ARG A 208 -37.42 -37.41 -2.75
N ALA A 209 -36.99 -38.46 -2.04
CA ALA A 209 -37.46 -39.83 -2.21
C ALA A 209 -38.44 -40.25 -1.09
N ASP A 210 -38.61 -39.45 -0.04
CA ASP A 210 -39.61 -39.66 1.02
C ASP A 210 -40.94 -38.92 0.75
N ASP A 211 -40.96 -37.96 -0.18
CA ASP A 211 -42.14 -37.16 -0.53
C ASP A 211 -42.99 -37.72 -1.70
N SER A 212 -42.79 -38.98 -2.11
CA SER A 212 -43.50 -39.59 -3.26
C SER A 212 -44.29 -40.86 -2.94
N ILE A 213 -45.02 -40.89 -1.82
CA ILE A 213 -46.15 -41.80 -1.58
C ILE A 213 -47.37 -40.99 -1.16
#